data_AF-A0A9W5R3J4-F1
#
_entry.id   AF-A0A9W5R3J4-F1
#
_cell.length_a   1.000
_cell.length_b   1.000
_cell.length_c   1.000
_cell.angle_alpha   90.00
_cell.angle_beta   90.00
_cell.angle_gamma   90.00
#
_symmetry.space_group_name_H-M   'P 1'
#
loop_
_entity.id
_entity.type
_entity.pdbx_description
1 polymer ?
#
loop_
_entity_poly.entity_id
_entity_poly.type
_entity_poly.pdbx_seq_one_letter_code
_entity_poly.pdbx_strand_id
1 'polypeptide(L)'
;MIVATLESVLILDKAEQLAKAIICSDIAEDYRKYYRELHEDMELQTLIQQFTAMKERYEEVQRFGKYHPDYTTVSMKMRELKRSVDLHDKVVAFKRAETALQKLLDEVSVAIGSEVSSSIKVPTGNPFFDAGGCGGGCGTGGGCGCKKTG
;
A
#
# COMPACT_ATOMS: atom_id res chain seq x y z
N MET A 1 -33.64 -2.61 8.16
CA MET A 1 -32.69 -3.73 8.21
C MET A 1 -33.34 -4.88 7.45
N ILE A 2 -33.06 -5.00 6.14
CA ILE A 2 -33.60 -6.07 5.28
C ILE A 2 -32.38 -6.69 4.61
N VAL A 3 -31.78 -7.69 5.25
CA VAL A 3 -30.74 -8.53 4.62
C VAL A 3 -30.92 -9.98 5.11
N ALA A 4 -32.12 -10.52 4.91
CA ALA A 4 -32.39 -11.93 5.20
C ALA A 4 -33.28 -12.53 4.10
N THR A 5 -32.88 -12.33 2.85
CA THR A 5 -33.34 -13.22 1.78
C THR A 5 -32.42 -14.45 1.78
N LEU A 6 -32.98 -15.63 1.46
CA LEU A 6 -32.20 -16.88 1.32
C LEU A 6 -30.98 -16.71 0.41
N GLU A 7 -31.11 -15.94 -0.66
CA GLU A 7 -30.02 -15.62 -1.59
C GLU A 7 -28.87 -14.86 -0.92
N SER A 8 -29.17 -13.90 -0.05
CA SER A 8 -28.14 -13.14 0.68
C SER A 8 -27.32 -14.05 1.61
N VAL A 9 -27.99 -15.02 2.25
CA VAL A 9 -27.34 -16.00 3.13
C VAL A 9 -26.41 -16.91 2.33
N LEU A 10 -26.84 -17.37 1.16
CA LEU A 10 -26.03 -18.21 0.27
C LEU A 10 -24.77 -17.48 -0.23
N ILE A 11 -24.90 -16.20 -0.59
CA ILE A 11 -23.74 -15.39 -1.01
C ILE A 11 -22.75 -15.24 0.14
N LEU A 12 -23.22 -14.97 1.36
CA LEU A 12 -22.35 -14.85 2.53
C LEU A 12 -21.62 -16.16 2.86
N ASP A 13 -22.31 -17.30 2.78
CA ASP A 13 -21.69 -18.62 2.98
C ASP A 13 -20.60 -18.89 1.94
N LYS A 14 -20.84 -18.55 0.66
CA LYS A 14 -19.82 -18.67 -0.39
C LYS A 14 -18.64 -17.71 -0.20
N ALA A 15 -18.91 -16.48 0.22
CA ALA A 15 -17.86 -15.52 0.55
C ALA A 15 -17.01 -16.00 1.74
N GLU A 16 -17.62 -16.61 2.75
CA GLU A 16 -16.88 -17.18 3.89
C GLU A 16 -16.03 -18.38 3.47
N GLN A 17 -16.54 -19.27 2.63
CA GLN A 17 -15.77 -20.39 2.06
C GLN A 17 -14.55 -19.89 1.28
N LEU A 18 -14.72 -18.85 0.46
CA LEU A 18 -13.63 -18.21 -0.28
C LEU A 18 -12.60 -17.57 0.66
N ALA A 19 -13.06 -16.84 1.68
CA ALA A 19 -12.17 -16.22 2.67
C ALA A 19 -11.36 -17.29 3.42
N LYS A 20 -11.97 -18.41 3.82
CA LYS A 20 -11.26 -19.54 4.44
C LYS A 20 -10.21 -20.13 3.51
N ALA A 21 -10.52 -20.31 2.23
CA ALA A 21 -9.57 -20.80 1.24
C ALA A 21 -8.34 -19.87 1.13
N ILE A 22 -8.57 -18.55 1.09
CA ILE A 22 -7.49 -17.55 1.06
C ILE A 22 -6.65 -17.62 2.34
N ILE A 23 -7.29 -17.70 3.51
CA ILE A 23 -6.60 -17.77 4.81
C ILE A 23 -5.74 -19.04 4.93
N CYS A 24 -6.18 -20.15 4.36
CA CYS A 24 -5.46 -21.43 4.36
C CYS A 24 -4.43 -21.55 3.22
N SER A 25 -4.31 -20.55 2.35
CA SER A 25 -3.33 -20.56 1.27
C SER A 25 -1.90 -20.36 1.79
N ASP A 26 -0.94 -20.92 1.04
CA ASP A 26 0.49 -20.79 1.28
C ASP A 26 0.91 -19.31 1.34
N ILE A 27 0.29 -18.46 0.50
CA ILE A 27 0.55 -17.01 0.45
C ILE A 27 0.16 -16.34 1.78
N ALA A 28 -0.98 -16.71 2.35
CA ALA A 28 -1.42 -16.19 3.64
C ALA A 28 -0.58 -16.75 4.80
N GLU A 29 -0.09 -17.99 4.68
CA GLU A 29 0.84 -18.57 5.65
C GLU A 29 2.19 -17.86 5.65
N ASP A 30 2.78 -17.62 4.48
CA ASP A 30 4.01 -16.85 4.32
C ASP A 30 3.87 -15.44 4.89
N TYR A 31 2.76 -14.75 4.60
CA TYR A 31 2.47 -13.44 5.19
C TYR A 31 2.48 -13.50 6.72
N ARG A 32 1.78 -14.47 7.34
CA ARG A 32 1.75 -14.63 8.80
C ARG A 32 3.12 -14.95 9.37
N LYS A 33 3.93 -15.73 8.67
CA LYS A 33 5.28 -16.10 9.08
C LYS A 33 6.17 -14.86 9.13
N TYR A 34 6.30 -14.12 8.02
CA TYR A 34 7.15 -12.93 7.98
C TYR A 34 6.63 -11.81 8.89
N TYR A 35 5.31 -11.70 9.08
CA TYR A 35 4.73 -10.79 10.06
C TYR A 35 5.24 -11.08 11.48
N ARG A 36 5.28 -12.37 11.85
CA ARG A 36 5.76 -12.82 13.16
C ARG A 36 7.25 -12.58 13.32
N GLU A 37 8.06 -12.95 12.33
CA GLU A 37 9.51 -12.73 12.33
C GLU A 37 9.89 -11.26 12.45
N LEU A 38 9.10 -10.36 11.84
CA LEU A 38 9.26 -8.91 11.95
C LEU A 38 8.90 -8.40 13.35
N HIS A 39 7.86 -8.95 14.00
CA HIS A 39 7.43 -8.55 15.34
C HIS A 39 8.33 -9.09 16.47
N GLU A 40 8.92 -10.26 16.28
CA GLU A 40 9.81 -10.89 17.27
C GLU A 40 11.23 -10.27 17.27
N ASP A 41 11.59 -9.51 16.25
CA ASP A 41 12.89 -8.86 16.14
C ASP A 41 12.97 -7.55 16.95
N MET A 42 13.59 -7.60 18.13
CA MET A 42 13.73 -6.43 19.01
C MET A 42 14.54 -5.29 18.39
N GLU A 43 15.57 -5.58 17.60
CA GLU A 43 16.42 -4.55 16.98
C GLU A 43 15.63 -3.80 15.91
N LEU A 44 14.89 -4.53 15.08
CA LEU A 44 14.01 -3.96 14.08
C LEU A 44 12.85 -3.16 14.71
N GLN A 45 12.24 -3.68 15.78
CA GLN A 45 11.19 -2.94 16.50
C GLN A 45 11.73 -1.62 17.07
N THR A 46 12.95 -1.61 17.59
CA THR A 46 13.62 -0.38 18.06
C THR A 46 13.83 0.60 16.90
N LEU A 47 14.28 0.11 15.74
CA LEU A 47 14.47 0.93 14.55
C LEU A 47 13.14 1.52 14.03
N ILE A 48 12.06 0.73 14.03
CA ILE A 48 10.70 1.19 13.66
C ILE A 48 10.19 2.25 14.63
N GLN A 49 10.45 2.11 15.93
CA GLN A 49 10.09 3.11 16.93
C GLN A 49 10.85 4.42 16.71
N GLN A 50 12.16 4.35 16.46
CA GLN A 50 12.98 5.53 16.13
C GLN A 50 12.50 6.22 14.85
N PHE A 51 12.15 5.45 13.83
CA PHE A 51 11.59 5.97 12.58
C PHE A 51 10.24 6.67 12.82
N THR A 52 9.35 6.06 13.61
CA THR A 52 8.04 6.65 13.96
C THR A 52 8.20 7.96 14.71
N ALA A 53 9.06 8.01 15.73
CA ALA A 53 9.34 9.25 16.46
C ALA A 53 9.97 10.34 15.58
N MET A 54 10.87 9.96 14.65
CA MET A 54 11.43 10.91 13.69
C MET A 54 10.39 11.40 12.70
N LYS A 55 9.44 10.55 12.30
CA LYS A 55 8.33 10.91 11.42
C LYS A 55 7.44 11.96 12.05
N GLU A 56 7.08 11.80 13.33
CA GLU A 56 6.30 12.80 14.08
C GLU A 56 7.03 14.15 14.12
N ARG A 57 8.32 14.15 14.48
CA ARG A 57 9.14 15.37 14.46
C ARG A 57 9.23 15.99 13.06
N TYR A 58 9.34 15.17 12.03
CA TYR A 58 9.35 15.62 10.65
C TYR A 58 8.01 16.25 10.24
N GLU A 59 6.88 15.69 10.64
CA GLU A 59 5.54 16.23 10.39
C GLU A 59 5.33 17.57 11.10
N GLU A 60 5.78 17.70 12.35
CA GLU A 60 5.78 18.96 13.10
C GLU A 60 6.57 20.05 12.38
N VAL A 61 7.81 19.74 12.00
CA VAL A 61 8.71 20.68 11.33
C VAL A 61 8.21 21.02 9.92
N GLN A 62 7.66 20.03 9.20
CA GLN A 62 7.07 20.22 7.88
C GLN A 62 5.83 21.13 7.94
N ARG A 63 5.06 21.09 9.03
CA ARG A 63 3.87 21.94 9.21
C ARG A 63 4.18 23.43 9.18
N PHE A 64 5.35 23.83 9.68
CA PHE A 64 5.85 25.21 9.60
C PHE A 64 6.54 25.54 8.27
N GLY A 65 6.86 24.51 7.48
CA GLY A 65 7.43 24.63 6.15
C GLY A 65 8.95 24.81 6.13
N LYS A 66 9.48 25.13 4.96
CA LYS A 66 10.92 25.12 4.64
C LYS A 66 11.77 26.12 5.43
N TYR A 67 11.15 27.08 6.13
CA TYR A 67 11.84 28.10 6.91
C TYR A 67 12.09 27.68 8.36
N HIS A 68 11.64 26.50 8.77
CA HIS A 68 11.95 25.97 10.09
C HIS A 68 13.45 25.65 10.20
N PRO A 69 14.16 26.09 11.25
CA PRO A 69 15.61 25.95 11.37
C PRO A 69 16.08 24.48 11.30
N ASP A 70 15.27 23.57 11.84
CA ASP A 70 15.58 22.13 11.84
C ASP A 70 15.12 21.38 10.56
N TYR A 71 14.47 22.04 9.59
CA TYR A 71 13.82 21.36 8.46
C TYR A 71 14.79 20.49 7.67
N THR A 72 15.96 21.01 7.32
CA THR A 72 16.97 20.28 6.54
C THR A 72 17.52 19.10 7.34
N THR A 73 17.87 19.30 8.60
CA THR A 73 18.42 18.27 9.50
C THR A 73 17.43 17.13 9.73
N VAL A 74 16.16 17.45 10.03
CA VAL A 74 15.12 16.45 10.28
C VAL A 74 14.77 15.71 8.98
N SER A 75 14.71 16.42 7.85
CA SER A 75 14.50 15.79 6.53
C SER A 75 15.60 14.77 6.17
N MET A 76 16.87 15.11 6.44
CA MET A 76 17.99 14.19 6.18
C MET A 76 17.91 12.96 7.08
N LYS A 77 17.78 13.15 8.40
CA LYS A 77 17.68 12.04 9.36
C LYS A 77 16.47 11.14 9.08
N MET A 78 15.35 11.72 8.67
CA MET A 78 14.16 10.96 8.27
C MET A 78 14.43 10.06 7.06
N ARG A 79 15.16 10.56 6.05
CA ARG A 79 15.53 9.76 4.86
C ARG A 79 16.52 8.64 5.20
N GLU A 80 17.50 8.91 6.07
CA GLU A 80 18.49 7.91 6.52
C GLU A 80 17.83 6.79 7.31
N LEU A 81 16.97 7.14 8.28
CA LEU A 81 16.20 6.16 9.06
C LEU A 81 15.24 5.38 8.16
N LYS A 82 14.52 6.07 7.26
CA LYS A 82 13.65 5.40 6.27
C LYS A 82 14.43 4.38 5.46
N ARG A 83 15.60 4.75 4.93
CA ARG A 83 16.44 3.85 4.15
C ARG A 83 16.90 2.65 4.96
N SER A 84 17.22 2.84 6.24
CA SER A 84 17.63 1.76 7.14
C SER A 84 16.49 0.76 7.38
N VAL A 85 15.27 1.25 7.56
CA VAL A 85 14.07 0.40 7.70
C VAL A 85 13.73 -0.30 6.38
N ASP A 86 13.70 0.43 5.26
CA ASP A 86 13.30 -0.09 3.96
C ASP A 86 14.28 -1.15 3.41
N LEU A 87 15.56 -1.07 3.78
CA LEU A 87 16.60 -2.04 3.37
C LEU A 87 16.75 -3.22 4.34
N HIS A 88 16.04 -3.24 5.46
CA HIS A 88 16.15 -4.32 6.42
C HIS A 88 15.54 -5.60 5.86
N ASP A 89 16.30 -6.70 5.85
CA ASP A 89 15.91 -7.95 5.17
C ASP A 89 14.52 -8.45 5.56
N LYS A 90 14.20 -8.41 6.88
CA LYS A 90 12.88 -8.80 7.40
C LYS A 90 11.74 -7.89 6.93
N VAL A 91 11.99 -6.59 6.78
CA VAL A 91 11.00 -5.63 6.26
C VAL A 91 10.77 -5.90 4.77
N VAL A 92 11.84 -6.12 4.01
CA VAL A 92 11.75 -6.46 2.58
C VAL A 92 10.97 -7.76 2.38
N ALA A 93 11.29 -8.80 3.16
CA ALA A 93 10.59 -10.09 3.11
C ALA A 93 9.10 -9.95 3.45
N PHE A 94 8.78 -9.23 4.53
CA PHE A 94 7.40 -8.93 4.91
C PHE A 94 6.66 -8.16 3.83
N LYS A 95 7.24 -7.08 3.29
CA LYS A 95 6.63 -6.28 2.22
C LYS A 95 6.38 -7.08 0.95
N ARG A 96 7.28 -8.00 0.61
CA ARG A 96 7.09 -8.91 -0.51
C ARG A 96 5.90 -9.85 -0.29
N ALA A 97 5.77 -10.42 0.90
CA ALA A 97 4.65 -11.29 1.25
C ALA A 97 3.32 -10.52 1.32
N GLU A 98 3.32 -9.31 1.88
CA GLU A 98 2.18 -8.40 1.89
C GLU A 98 1.70 -8.08 0.47
N THR A 99 2.64 -7.76 -0.43
CA THR A 99 2.32 -7.48 -1.85
C THR A 99 1.74 -8.71 -2.56
N ALA A 100 2.26 -9.90 -2.27
CA ALA A 100 1.75 -11.14 -2.85
C ALA A 100 0.31 -11.44 -2.39
N LEU A 101 0.02 -11.24 -1.10
CA LEU A 101 -1.32 -11.41 -0.56
C LEU A 101 -2.29 -10.36 -1.12
N GLN A 102 -1.87 -9.10 -1.21
CA GLN A 102 -2.68 -8.04 -1.82
C GLN A 102 -3.02 -8.38 -3.28
N LYS A 103 -2.03 -8.83 -4.06
CA LYS A 103 -2.24 -9.25 -5.45
C LYS A 103 -3.26 -10.37 -5.57
N LEU A 104 -3.23 -11.36 -4.68
CA LEU A 104 -4.22 -12.43 -4.64
C LEU A 104 -5.63 -11.87 -4.38
N LEU A 105 -5.78 -10.95 -3.44
CA LEU A 105 -7.07 -10.30 -3.14
C LEU A 105 -7.57 -9.47 -4.31
N ASP A 106 -6.68 -8.77 -5.00
CA ASP A 106 -6.99 -7.98 -6.20
C ASP A 106 -7.48 -8.89 -7.34
N GLU A 107 -6.79 -10.00 -7.59
CA GLU A 107 -7.18 -10.99 -8.62
C GLU A 107 -8.56 -11.60 -8.32
N VAL A 108 -8.83 -11.95 -7.07
CA VAL A 108 -10.16 -12.43 -6.64
C VAL A 108 -11.23 -11.36 -6.87
N SER A 109 -10.93 -10.11 -6.55
CA SER A 109 -11.87 -8.99 -6.70
C SER A 109 -12.18 -8.72 -8.17
N VAL A 110 -11.18 -8.78 -9.05
CA VAL A 110 -11.35 -8.65 -10.50
C VAL A 110 -12.16 -9.81 -11.06
N ALA A 111 -11.85 -11.05 -10.66
CA ALA A 111 -12.58 -12.23 -11.13
C ALA A 111 -14.07 -12.18 -10.76
N ILE A 112 -14.41 -11.77 -9.53
CA ILE A 112 -15.80 -11.59 -9.13
C ILE A 112 -16.46 -10.46 -9.93
N GLY A 113 -15.76 -9.32 -10.07
CA GLY A 113 -16.27 -8.15 -10.80
C GLY A 113 -16.58 -8.45 -12.26
N SER A 114 -15.68 -9.17 -12.96
CA SER A 114 -15.84 -9.50 -14.38
C SER A 114 -17.01 -10.43 -14.65
N GLU A 115 -17.28 -11.39 -13.75
CA GLU A 115 -18.39 -12.34 -13.88
C GLU A 115 -19.76 -11.68 -13.60
N VAL A 116 -19.79 -10.65 -12.75
CA VAL A 116 -21.03 -9.90 -12.48
C VAL A 116 -21.32 -8.88 -13.60
N SER A 117 -20.30 -8.22 -14.14
CA SER A 117 -20.46 -7.33 -15.30
C SER A 117 -19.11 -6.96 -15.93
N SER A 118 -19.02 -7.10 -17.25
CA SER A 118 -17.87 -6.63 -18.04
C SER A 118 -17.64 -5.11 -17.96
N SER A 119 -18.57 -4.34 -17.40
CA SER A 119 -18.54 -2.88 -17.34
C SER A 119 -18.23 -2.33 -15.94
N ILE A 120 -18.13 -3.17 -14.90
CA ILE A 120 -17.80 -2.74 -13.54
C ILE A 120 -16.28 -2.58 -13.42
N LYS A 121 -15.82 -1.35 -13.18
CA LYS A 121 -14.41 -1.07 -12.86
C LYS A 121 -14.16 -1.42 -11.40
N VAL A 122 -13.30 -2.39 -11.15
CA VAL A 122 -12.88 -2.80 -9.81
C VAL A 122 -11.62 -1.98 -9.45
N PRO A 123 -11.71 -1.04 -8.49
CA PRO A 123 -10.55 -0.28 -8.05
C PRO A 123 -9.65 -1.21 -7.23
N THR A 124 -8.66 -1.81 -7.89
CA THR A 124 -7.69 -2.72 -7.26
C THR A 124 -6.51 -1.97 -6.64
N GLY A 125 -6.51 -0.63 -6.65
CA GLY A 125 -5.41 0.18 -6.13
C GLY A 125 -4.07 0.00 -6.88
N ASN A 126 -4.05 -0.84 -7.91
CA ASN A 126 -2.90 -1.13 -8.75
C ASN A 126 -3.10 -0.46 -10.13
N PRO A 127 -2.24 0.49 -10.52
CA PRO A 127 -2.37 1.23 -11.78
C PRO A 127 -2.37 0.34 -13.02
N PHE A 128 -1.86 -0.89 -12.92
CA PHE A 128 -1.82 -1.85 -14.02
C PHE A 128 -3.22 -2.34 -14.43
N PHE A 129 -4.16 -2.43 -13.50
CA PHE A 129 -5.54 -2.86 -13.77
C PHE A 129 -6.47 -1.69 -14.12
N ASP A 130 -6.18 -0.49 -13.62
CA ASP A 130 -6.91 0.74 -13.97
C ASP A 130 -6.54 1.28 -15.38
N ALA A 131 -5.45 0.82 -15.97
CA ALA A 131 -4.97 1.25 -17.29
C ALA A 131 -5.84 0.78 -18.48
N GLY A 132 -6.94 0.06 -18.24
CA GLY A 132 -7.99 -0.20 -19.24
C GLY A 132 -8.90 1.01 -19.51
N GLY A 133 -8.79 2.08 -18.73
CA GLY A 133 -9.49 3.35 -18.96
C GLY A 133 -8.62 4.35 -19.70
N CYS A 134 -9.00 4.72 -20.92
CA CYS A 134 -8.52 5.92 -21.61
C CYS A 134 -8.68 7.14 -20.68
N GLY A 135 -7.61 7.49 -19.99
CA GLY A 135 -7.47 8.61 -19.07
C GLY A 135 -6.12 9.25 -19.32
N GLY A 136 -5.86 9.60 -20.58
CA GLY A 136 -4.73 10.43 -20.97
C GLY A 136 -4.84 11.77 -20.27
N GLY A 137 -4.29 11.85 -19.07
CA GLY A 137 -3.92 13.10 -18.40
C GLY A 137 -2.77 13.74 -19.15
N CYS A 138 -3.07 14.26 -20.34
CA CYS A 138 -2.25 15.24 -21.01
C CYS A 138 -2.19 16.46 -20.08
N GLY A 139 -1.15 16.52 -19.25
CA GLY A 139 -0.69 17.78 -18.71
C GLY A 139 -0.27 18.65 -19.88
N THR A 140 -1.21 19.42 -20.43
CA THR A 140 -0.92 20.61 -21.22
C THR A 140 -0.27 21.63 -20.30
N GLY A 141 1.01 21.35 -19.99
CA GLY A 141 1.91 22.26 -19.31
C GLY A 141 2.01 23.54 -20.13
N GLY A 142 1.65 24.64 -19.47
CA GLY A 142 1.78 25.98 -20.00
C GLY A 142 3.19 26.29 -20.51
N GLY A 143 3.24 27.26 -21.42
CA GLY A 143 4.38 27.65 -22.23
C GLY A 143 5.73 27.62 -21.51
N CYS A 144 6.63 26.78 -22.03
CA CYS A 144 8.06 26.86 -21.79
C CYS A 144 8.61 28.11 -22.51
N GLY A 145 8.70 29.22 -21.79
CA GLY A 145 9.31 30.48 -22.25
C GLY A 145 10.81 30.50 -22.00
N CYS A 146 11.60 29.80 -22.82
CA CYS A 146 13.06 29.98 -22.84
C CYS A 146 13.43 31.13 -23.79
N LYS A 147 13.62 32.33 -23.25
CA LYS A 147 14.34 33.40 -23.96
C LYS A 147 15.83 33.09 -23.90
N LYS A 148 16.43 32.82 -25.07
CA LYS A 148 17.87 32.91 -25.28
C LYS A 148 18.27 34.38 -25.19
N THR A 149 19.05 34.76 -24.18
CA THR A 149 19.80 36.01 -24.19
C THR A 149 21.08 35.79 -25.00
N GLY A 150 21.20 36.54 -26.10
CA GLY A 150 22.50 36.95 -26.63
C GLY A 150 23.02 38.16 -25.88
#